data_AF-A0A1I6ARX3-F1
#
_entry.id   AF-A0A1I6ARX3-F1
#
_cell.length_a   1.000
_cell.length_b   1.000
_cell.length_c   1.000
_cell.angle_alpha   90.00
_cell.angle_beta   90.00
_cell.angle_gamma   90.00
#
_symmetry.space_group_name_H-M   'P 1'
#
loop_
_entity.id
_entity.type
_entity.pdbx_description
1 polymer ?
#
loop_
_entity_poly.entity_id
_entity_poly.type
_entity_poly.pdbx_seq_one_letter_code
_entity_poly.pdbx_strand_id
1 'polypeptide(L)'
;MRRYGLLDEPSSRAATDALLAGLTAGHWRPRAWARFVLDATLRSLRQARARPRALAEVCALHLAFAALAAGVPGRTPRWTAPKWTLMSWALAAGHLGLLERRRSLGGADAVTLARANLPTFATGRWVPALALVSDLADGMLARRLGTESRFGAAADSLADAAFWTWLALRHEPDPRIRAAASLAWPLPVLAVTALGVRRGHMIDPPRPVVLRPAAALQAVLATRAVLRPTRTNVPPGPSNRRCRR
;
A
#
# COMPACT_ATOMS: atom_id res chain seq x y z
N MET A 1 -4.43 -9.91 34.66
CA MET A 1 -3.00 -10.16 34.36
C MET A 1 -2.66 -10.45 32.88
N ARG A 2 -3.52 -11.04 32.02
CA ARG A 2 -3.16 -11.38 30.62
C ARG A 2 -2.88 -10.23 29.62
N ARG A 3 -3.27 -8.99 29.92
CA ARG A 3 -3.24 -7.87 28.95
C ARG A 3 -1.84 -7.30 28.70
N TYR A 4 -0.91 -7.42 29.66
CA TYR A 4 0.44 -6.89 29.53
C TYR A 4 1.31 -7.77 28.62
N GLY A 5 1.25 -9.10 28.77
CA GLY A 5 2.05 -10.03 27.96
C GLY A 5 1.80 -9.92 26.44
N LEU A 6 0.56 -9.64 26.01
CA LEU A 6 0.23 -9.51 24.59
C LEU A 6 0.86 -8.27 23.92
N LEU A 7 1.06 -7.20 24.69
CA LEU A 7 1.58 -5.95 24.17
C LEU A 7 3.12 -5.97 24.10
N ASP A 8 3.75 -6.81 24.91
CA ASP A 8 5.21 -6.95 24.99
C ASP A 8 5.74 -8.16 24.20
N GLU A 9 4.85 -9.00 23.65
CA GLU A 9 5.21 -10.15 22.81
C GLU A 9 6.09 -9.70 21.62
N PRO A 10 7.36 -10.13 21.51
CA PRO A 10 8.27 -9.65 20.48
C PRO A 10 7.90 -10.17 19.08
N SER A 11 7.25 -11.33 18.98
CA SER A 11 6.82 -11.87 17.69
C SER A 11 5.55 -11.19 17.19
N SER A 12 5.61 -10.58 16.00
CA SER A 12 4.41 -9.99 15.40
C SER A 12 3.33 -11.05 15.11
N ARG A 13 3.73 -12.29 14.77
CA ARG A 13 2.79 -13.37 14.48
C ARG A 13 2.05 -13.82 15.72
N ALA A 14 2.78 -14.15 16.80
CA ALA A 14 2.18 -14.64 18.03
C ALA A 14 1.19 -13.62 18.64
N ALA A 15 1.51 -12.34 18.55
CA ALA A 15 0.59 -11.29 19.01
C ALA A 15 -0.67 -11.18 18.15
N THR A 16 -0.55 -11.27 16.82
CA THR A 16 -1.72 -11.29 15.94
C THR A 16 -2.58 -12.52 16.18
N ASP A 17 -1.97 -13.70 16.37
CA ASP A 17 -2.69 -14.93 16.73
C ASP A 17 -3.46 -14.75 18.04
N ALA A 18 -2.84 -14.15 19.06
CA ALA A 18 -3.50 -13.88 20.33
C ALA A 18 -4.64 -12.85 20.21
N LEU A 19 -4.49 -11.82 19.37
CA LEU A 19 -5.54 -10.85 19.07
C LEU A 19 -6.73 -11.52 18.36
N LEU A 20 -6.47 -12.33 17.33
CA LEU A 20 -7.50 -13.06 16.58
C LEU A 20 -8.20 -14.09 17.46
N ALA A 21 -7.47 -14.84 18.28
CA ALA A 21 -8.04 -15.79 19.23
C ALA A 21 -8.96 -15.09 20.24
N GLY A 22 -8.57 -13.90 20.72
CA GLY A 22 -9.41 -13.06 21.58
C GLY A 22 -10.69 -12.57 20.89
N LEU A 23 -10.63 -12.26 19.60
CA LEU A 23 -11.79 -11.88 18.79
C LEU A 23 -12.75 -13.07 18.61
N THR A 24 -12.22 -14.26 18.29
CA THR A 24 -13.00 -15.50 18.14
C THR A 24 -13.62 -15.95 19.46
N ALA A 25 -12.89 -15.92 20.57
CA ALA A 25 -13.42 -16.24 21.90
C ALA A 25 -14.53 -15.25 22.34
N GLY A 26 -14.46 -14.01 21.84
CA GLY A 26 -15.50 -13.00 22.00
C GLY A 26 -16.73 -13.20 21.11
N HIS A 27 -16.79 -14.28 20.33
CA HIS A 27 -17.86 -14.61 19.37
C HIS A 27 -18.21 -13.43 18.46
N TRP A 28 -17.19 -12.68 18.01
CA TRP A 28 -17.34 -11.55 17.09
C TRP A 28 -18.29 -10.44 17.58
N ARG A 29 -18.61 -10.40 18.89
CA ARG A 29 -19.46 -9.35 19.47
C ARG A 29 -18.81 -7.97 19.26
N PRO A 30 -19.59 -6.87 19.13
CA PRO A 30 -19.03 -5.52 18.94
C PRO A 30 -17.97 -5.13 19.97
N ARG A 31 -18.15 -5.54 21.23
CA ARG A 31 -17.16 -5.33 22.30
C ARG A 31 -15.84 -6.09 22.07
N ALA A 32 -15.88 -7.27 21.45
CA ALA A 32 -14.66 -8.01 21.08
C ALA A 32 -13.91 -7.30 19.95
N TRP A 33 -14.63 -6.79 18.95
CA TRP A 33 -14.07 -5.94 17.90
C TRP A 33 -13.43 -4.66 18.43
N ALA A 34 -14.12 -3.92 19.31
CA ALA A 34 -13.59 -2.70 19.91
C ALA A 34 -12.28 -2.97 20.69
N ARG A 35 -12.23 -4.07 21.45
CA ARG A 35 -11.00 -4.50 22.14
C ARG A 35 -9.89 -4.90 21.17
N PHE A 36 -10.21 -5.67 20.13
CA PHE A 36 -9.26 -6.06 19.09
C PHE A 36 -8.62 -4.82 18.45
N VAL A 37 -9.43 -3.85 18.00
CA VAL A 37 -8.95 -2.61 17.37
C VAL A 37 -8.10 -1.79 18.33
N LEU A 38 -8.55 -1.63 19.58
CA LEU A 38 -7.79 -0.88 20.59
C LEU A 38 -6.45 -1.53 20.91
N ASP A 39 -6.44 -2.84 21.19
CA ASP A 39 -5.24 -3.58 21.58
C ASP A 39 -4.25 -3.64 20.39
N ALA A 40 -4.74 -3.83 19.15
CA ALA A 40 -3.92 -3.76 17.93
C ALA A 40 -3.30 -2.35 17.74
N THR A 41 -4.11 -1.29 17.89
CA THR A 41 -3.65 0.09 17.75
C THR A 41 -2.59 0.45 18.79
N LEU A 42 -2.84 0.13 20.07
CA LEU A 42 -1.90 0.36 21.15
C LEU A 42 -0.58 -0.38 20.93
N ARG A 43 -0.65 -1.62 20.41
CA ARG A 43 0.53 -2.39 20.05
C ARG A 43 1.32 -1.73 18.91
N SER A 44 0.67 -1.36 17.81
CA SER A 44 1.32 -0.65 16.70
C SER A 44 2.01 0.64 17.18
N LEU A 45 1.37 1.42 18.04
CA LEU A 45 1.96 2.64 18.61
C LEU A 45 3.19 2.33 19.47
N ARG A 46 3.15 1.30 20.32
CA ARG A 46 4.32 0.88 21.12
C ARG A 46 5.46 0.39 20.23
N GLN A 47 5.16 -0.41 19.21
CA GLN A 47 6.16 -0.93 18.28
C GLN A 47 6.81 0.16 17.43
N ALA A 48 6.05 1.19 17.03
CA ALA A 48 6.57 2.37 16.37
C ALA A 48 7.48 3.19 17.31
N ARG A 49 7.05 3.44 18.56
CA ARG A 49 7.86 4.15 19.57
C ARG A 49 9.15 3.42 19.93
N ALA A 50 9.12 2.08 19.95
CA ALA A 50 10.31 1.26 20.18
C ALA A 50 11.32 1.31 19.00
N ARG A 51 10.95 1.93 17.86
CA ARG A 51 11.77 2.04 16.65
C ARG A 51 11.86 3.49 16.19
N PRO A 52 12.42 4.40 17.01
CA PRO A 52 12.42 5.83 16.73
C PRO A 52 13.12 6.17 15.42
N ARG A 53 14.20 5.46 15.08
CA ARG A 53 14.92 5.65 13.82
C ARG A 53 14.06 5.29 12.60
N ALA A 54 13.47 4.10 12.55
CA ALA A 54 12.60 3.72 11.44
C ALA A 54 11.38 4.64 11.32
N LEU A 55 10.80 5.06 12.46
CA LEU A 55 9.70 6.04 12.46
C LEU A 55 10.15 7.38 11.88
N ALA A 56 11.33 7.87 12.25
CA ALA A 56 11.90 9.09 11.68
C ALA A 56 12.14 8.96 10.16
N GLU A 57 12.65 7.82 9.70
CA GLU A 57 12.83 7.52 8.27
C GLU A 57 11.47 7.51 7.52
N VAL A 58 10.43 6.87 8.08
CA VAL A 58 9.06 6.90 7.51
C VAL A 58 8.54 8.33 7.44
N CYS A 59 8.68 9.11 8.52
CA CYS A 59 8.25 10.52 8.56
C CYS A 59 8.99 11.35 7.51
N ALA A 60 10.32 11.25 7.45
CA ALA A 60 11.14 11.99 6.49
C ALA A 60 10.75 11.66 5.04
N LEU A 61 10.56 10.39 4.70
CA LEU A 61 10.11 9.97 3.37
C LEU A 61 8.74 10.56 3.01
N HIS A 62 7.77 10.50 3.90
CA HIS A 62 6.42 11.02 3.61
C HIS A 62 6.38 12.55 3.56
N LEU A 63 7.21 13.24 4.34
CA LEU A 63 7.41 14.68 4.21
C LEU A 63 8.03 15.03 2.85
N ALA A 64 9.02 14.26 2.39
CA ALA A 64 9.60 14.42 1.06
C ALA A 64 8.53 14.18 -0.04
N PHE A 65 7.69 13.16 0.07
CA PHE A 65 6.58 12.94 -0.88
C PHE A 65 5.59 14.11 -0.87
N ALA A 66 5.24 14.64 0.31
CA ALA A 66 4.37 15.81 0.41
C ALA A 66 5.00 17.06 -0.23
N ALA A 67 6.29 17.29 -0.02
CA ALA A 67 7.03 18.40 -0.63
C ALA A 67 7.11 18.26 -2.16
N LEU A 68 7.44 17.06 -2.66
CA LEU A 68 7.44 16.76 -4.10
C LEU A 68 6.05 16.97 -4.71
N ALA A 69 4.98 16.52 -4.04
CA ALA A 69 3.61 16.72 -4.49
C ALA A 69 3.22 18.22 -4.55
N ALA A 70 3.75 19.05 -3.65
CA ALA A 70 3.51 20.50 -3.64
C ALA A 70 4.23 21.23 -4.79
N GLY A 71 5.35 20.70 -5.28
CA GLY A 71 6.17 21.32 -6.32
C GLY A 71 5.69 21.08 -7.76
N VAL A 72 4.69 20.21 -8.00
CA VAL A 72 4.22 19.88 -9.36
C VAL A 72 3.25 20.95 -9.89
N PRO A 73 3.63 21.78 -10.88
CA PRO A 73 2.76 22.85 -11.41
C PRO A 73 1.53 22.29 -12.14
N GLY A 74 0.39 22.98 -12.06
CA GLY A 74 -0.80 22.70 -12.88
C GLY A 74 -1.70 21.54 -12.40
N ARG A 75 -1.56 21.08 -11.15
CA ARG A 75 -2.35 19.95 -10.61
C ARG A 75 -3.60 20.41 -9.83
N THR A 76 -4.75 19.80 -10.11
CA THR A 76 -5.92 19.75 -9.22
C THR A 76 -6.36 18.28 -9.03
N PRO A 77 -6.95 17.89 -7.88
CA PRO A 77 -7.23 18.66 -6.66
C PRO A 77 -6.22 18.38 -5.53
N ARG A 78 -5.71 19.49 -4.95
CA ARG A 78 -4.87 19.64 -3.75
C ARG A 78 -5.31 18.81 -2.52
N TRP A 79 -6.52 18.24 -2.53
CA TRP A 79 -7.17 17.55 -1.41
C TRP A 79 -6.91 16.04 -1.34
N THR A 80 -6.54 15.39 -2.45
CA THR A 80 -6.35 13.92 -2.46
C THR A 80 -4.92 13.50 -2.15
N ALA A 81 -3.93 14.28 -2.57
CA ALA A 81 -2.52 13.97 -2.30
C ALA A 81 -2.19 13.96 -0.79
N PRO A 82 -2.62 14.95 0.04
CA PRO A 82 -2.35 14.91 1.47
C PRO A 82 -2.99 13.70 2.15
N LYS A 83 -4.22 13.34 1.76
CA LYS A 83 -4.92 12.17 2.30
C LYS A 83 -4.20 10.87 1.94
N TRP A 84 -3.76 10.72 0.69
CA TRP A 84 -3.00 9.54 0.24
C TRP A 84 -1.68 9.40 0.99
N THR A 85 -0.88 10.47 1.05
CA THR A 85 0.39 10.48 1.77
C THR A 85 0.19 10.18 3.25
N LEU A 86 -0.85 10.76 3.87
CA LEU A 86 -1.18 10.50 5.27
C LEU A 86 -1.61 9.04 5.50
N MET A 87 -2.43 8.47 4.62
CA MET A 87 -2.84 7.06 4.72
C MET A 87 -1.65 6.12 4.54
N SER A 88 -0.79 6.38 3.54
CA SER A 88 0.46 5.64 3.34
C SER A 88 1.36 5.75 4.57
N TRP A 89 1.49 6.95 5.15
CA TRP A 89 2.28 7.16 6.36
C TRP A 89 1.72 6.36 7.54
N ALA A 90 0.40 6.41 7.75
CA ALA A 90 -0.25 5.70 8.83
C ALA A 90 -0.10 4.18 8.69
N LEU A 91 -0.21 3.66 7.46
CA LEU A 91 0.03 2.25 7.17
C LEU A 91 1.48 1.87 7.45
N ALA A 92 2.45 2.62 6.95
CA ALA A 92 3.87 2.35 7.18
C ALA A 92 4.24 2.42 8.68
N ALA A 93 3.82 3.48 9.37
CA ALA A 93 4.08 3.67 10.80
C ALA A 93 3.41 2.58 11.65
N GLY A 94 2.17 2.21 11.32
CA GLY A 94 1.41 1.18 12.03
C GLY A 94 2.00 -0.23 11.88
N HIS A 95 2.77 -0.48 10.83
CA HIS A 95 3.39 -1.77 10.53
C HIS A 95 4.87 -1.86 10.92
N LEU A 96 5.47 -0.84 11.53
CA LEU A 96 6.89 -0.87 11.95
C LEU A 96 7.24 -2.06 12.87
N GLY A 97 6.26 -2.67 13.54
CA GLY A 97 6.44 -3.92 14.27
C GLY A 97 6.96 -5.10 13.42
N LEU A 98 6.68 -5.08 12.11
CA LEU A 98 7.12 -6.10 11.16
C LEU A 98 8.60 -5.96 10.75
N LEU A 99 9.28 -4.90 11.19
CA LEU A 99 10.74 -4.79 11.05
C LEU A 99 11.49 -5.77 11.97
N GLU A 100 10.80 -6.40 12.92
CA GLU A 100 11.36 -7.36 13.87
C GLU A 100 12.60 -6.77 14.58
N ARG A 101 13.80 -7.32 14.32
CA ARG A 101 15.06 -6.87 14.92
C ARG A 101 15.64 -5.63 14.24
N ARG A 102 15.18 -5.26 13.04
CA ARG A 102 15.68 -4.11 12.28
C ARG A 102 15.22 -2.80 12.92
N ARG A 103 16.14 -1.83 12.98
CA ARG A 103 15.89 -0.48 13.54
C ARG A 103 15.67 0.59 12.46
N SER A 104 15.80 0.23 11.18
CA SER A 104 15.67 1.11 10.01
C SER A 104 14.96 0.38 8.85
N LEU A 105 14.34 1.16 7.96
CA LEU A 105 13.65 0.69 6.75
C LEU A 105 14.64 0.14 5.71
N GLY A 106 15.84 0.73 5.59
CA GLY A 106 16.77 0.34 4.53
C GLY A 106 16.29 0.70 3.13
N GLY A 107 17.11 0.44 2.11
CA GLY A 107 16.88 0.94 0.75
C GLY A 107 15.67 0.33 0.04
N ALA A 108 15.49 -0.99 0.14
CA ALA A 108 14.38 -1.69 -0.53
C ALA A 108 13.02 -1.19 -0.03
N ASP A 109 12.83 -1.13 1.29
CA ASP A 109 11.58 -0.65 1.88
C ASP A 109 11.29 0.82 1.50
N ALA A 110 12.34 1.66 1.34
CA ALA A 110 12.18 3.04 0.87
C ALA A 110 11.70 3.12 -0.59
N VAL A 111 12.21 2.25 -1.48
CA VAL A 111 11.76 2.16 -2.88
C VAL A 111 10.30 1.70 -2.95
N THR A 112 9.93 0.69 -2.16
CA THR A 112 8.54 0.21 -2.06
C THR A 112 7.59 1.32 -1.60
N LEU A 113 7.98 2.09 -0.57
CA LEU A 113 7.17 3.23 -0.09
C LEU A 113 7.08 4.37 -1.10
N ALA A 114 8.16 4.65 -1.84
CA ALA A 114 8.14 5.63 -2.92
C ALA A 114 7.18 5.20 -4.04
N ARG A 115 7.22 3.92 -4.43
CA ARG A 115 6.32 3.30 -5.41
C ARG A 115 4.85 3.44 -5.00
N ALA A 116 4.52 3.13 -3.75
CA ALA A 116 3.18 3.31 -3.20
C ALA A 116 2.67 4.77 -3.25
N ASN A 117 3.60 5.75 -3.24
CA ASN A 117 3.30 7.18 -3.25
C ASN A 117 3.46 7.84 -4.62
N LEU A 118 3.81 7.11 -5.67
CA LEU A 118 3.85 7.61 -7.05
C LEU A 118 2.59 8.41 -7.44
N PRO A 119 1.36 8.02 -7.05
CA PRO A 119 0.16 8.80 -7.37
C PRO A 119 0.18 10.25 -6.84
N THR A 120 1.02 10.54 -5.83
CA THR A 120 1.10 11.85 -5.19
C THR A 120 2.08 12.79 -5.89
N PHE A 121 3.21 12.29 -6.39
CA PHE A 121 4.29 13.12 -6.93
C PHE A 121 4.68 12.83 -8.39
N ALA A 122 4.23 11.73 -8.99
CA ALA A 122 4.46 11.43 -10.40
C ALA A 122 3.19 11.62 -11.24
N THR A 123 3.37 11.94 -12.52
CA THR A 123 2.27 12.12 -13.49
C THR A 123 2.66 11.57 -14.86
N GLY A 124 1.65 11.40 -15.71
CA GLY A 124 1.85 10.99 -17.10
C GLY A 124 1.75 9.49 -17.34
N ARG A 125 1.85 9.11 -18.62
CA ARG A 125 1.64 7.74 -19.09
C ARG A 125 2.70 6.74 -18.65
N TRP A 126 3.86 7.22 -18.20
CA TRP A 126 4.99 6.40 -17.78
C TRP A 126 4.94 5.99 -16.31
N VAL A 127 4.03 6.55 -15.51
CA VAL A 127 3.92 6.23 -14.07
C VAL A 127 3.77 4.71 -13.80
N PRO A 128 2.96 3.95 -14.55
CA PRO A 128 2.86 2.50 -14.36
C PRO A 128 4.14 1.74 -14.69
N ALA A 129 4.91 2.21 -15.69
CA ALA A 129 6.20 1.62 -16.02
C ALA A 129 7.22 1.89 -14.91
N LEU A 130 7.24 3.11 -14.36
CA LEU A 130 8.07 3.43 -13.19
C LEU A 130 7.69 2.57 -11.97
N ALA A 131 6.40 2.31 -11.76
CA ALA A 131 5.95 1.40 -10.71
C ALA A 131 6.44 -0.03 -10.91
N LEU A 132 6.36 -0.58 -12.12
CA LEU A 132 6.91 -1.92 -12.42
C LEU A 132 8.43 -1.98 -12.23
N VAL A 133 9.16 -0.98 -12.70
CA VAL A 133 10.62 -0.96 -12.57
C VAL A 133 11.04 -0.87 -11.09
N SER A 134 10.33 -0.06 -10.29
CA SER A 134 10.62 0.05 -8.86
C SER A 134 10.30 -1.21 -8.06
N ASP A 135 9.25 -1.95 -8.44
CA ASP A 135 8.91 -3.28 -7.89
C ASP A 135 10.01 -4.33 -8.16
N LEU A 136 10.55 -4.34 -9.38
CA LEU A 136 11.67 -5.23 -9.68
C LEU A 136 12.93 -4.81 -8.93
N ALA A 137 13.19 -3.50 -8.85
CA ALA A 137 14.37 -2.94 -8.22
C ALA A 137 14.39 -3.19 -6.70
N ASP A 138 13.26 -3.01 -6.00
CA ASP A 138 13.20 -3.23 -4.55
C ASP A 138 13.43 -4.71 -4.19
N GLY A 139 12.83 -5.65 -4.93
CA GLY A 139 13.03 -7.08 -4.74
C GLY A 139 14.45 -7.53 -5.08
N MET A 140 15.04 -6.99 -6.14
CA MET A 140 16.45 -7.24 -6.47
C MET A 140 17.38 -6.69 -5.39
N LEU A 141 17.13 -5.47 -4.92
CA LEU A 141 17.93 -4.82 -3.88
C LEU A 141 17.84 -5.60 -2.56
N ALA A 142 16.64 -6.03 -2.17
CA ALA A 142 16.41 -6.81 -0.96
C ALA A 142 17.16 -8.15 -0.99
N ARG A 143 17.09 -8.88 -2.12
CA ARG A 143 17.82 -10.15 -2.31
C ARG A 143 19.33 -9.96 -2.32
N ARG A 144 19.83 -8.97 -3.06
CA ARG A 144 21.27 -8.70 -3.20
C ARG A 144 21.91 -8.29 -1.87
N LEU A 145 21.19 -7.51 -1.07
CA LEU A 145 21.70 -7.02 0.22
C LEU A 145 21.32 -7.91 1.41
N GLY A 146 20.54 -8.98 1.19
CA GLY A 146 20.01 -9.82 2.28
C GLY A 146 19.13 -9.07 3.27
N THR A 147 18.44 -8.01 2.82
CA THR A 147 17.62 -7.13 3.67
C THR A 147 16.12 -7.46 3.62
N GLU A 148 15.76 -8.65 3.14
CA GLU A 148 14.38 -9.11 3.10
C GLU A 148 13.77 -9.06 4.52
N SER A 149 12.56 -8.50 4.62
CA SER A 149 11.87 -8.35 5.90
C SER A 149 10.38 -8.60 5.75
N ARG A 150 9.72 -8.97 6.86
CA ARG A 150 8.26 -9.09 6.88
C ARG A 150 7.58 -7.75 6.64
N PHE A 151 8.19 -6.66 7.08
CA PHE A 151 7.74 -5.31 6.76
C PHE A 151 7.73 -5.07 5.26
N GLY A 152 8.87 -5.30 4.59
CA GLY A 152 9.02 -5.13 3.15
C GLY A 152 8.01 -5.96 2.37
N ALA A 153 7.84 -7.25 2.69
CA ALA A 153 6.87 -8.11 2.02
C ALA A 153 5.41 -7.65 2.19
N ALA A 154 5.05 -7.15 3.38
CA ALA A 154 3.72 -6.61 3.63
C ALA A 154 3.52 -5.24 2.94
N ALA A 155 4.52 -4.37 3.00
CA ALA A 155 4.52 -3.06 2.35
C ALA A 155 4.43 -3.21 0.82
N ASP A 156 5.14 -4.17 0.25
CA ASP A 156 5.13 -4.52 -1.18
C ASP A 156 3.73 -4.92 -1.65
N SER A 157 3.11 -5.86 -0.94
CA SER A 157 1.74 -6.31 -1.24
C SER A 157 0.72 -5.17 -1.14
N LEU A 158 0.86 -4.29 -0.14
CA LEU A 158 -0.01 -3.13 0.04
C LEU A 158 0.24 -2.04 -1.01
N ALA A 159 1.51 -1.80 -1.36
CA ALA A 159 1.91 -0.85 -2.39
C ALA A 159 1.31 -1.24 -3.74
N ASP A 160 1.43 -2.52 -4.10
CA ASP A 160 0.80 -3.10 -5.28
C ASP A 160 -0.71 -2.90 -5.27
N ALA A 161 -1.37 -3.34 -4.19
CA ALA A 161 -2.81 -3.25 -4.10
C ALA A 161 -3.31 -1.82 -4.20
N ALA A 162 -2.67 -0.88 -3.51
CA ALA A 162 -3.04 0.53 -3.53
C ALA A 162 -2.79 1.15 -4.91
N PHE A 163 -1.57 1.01 -5.45
CA PHE A 163 -1.17 1.65 -6.70
C PHE A 163 -1.98 1.12 -7.88
N TRP A 164 -2.07 -0.19 -8.06
CA TRP A 164 -2.73 -0.78 -9.23
C TRP A 164 -4.25 -0.62 -9.17
N THR A 165 -4.86 -0.67 -7.99
CA THR A 165 -6.29 -0.35 -7.83
C THR A 165 -6.55 1.12 -8.16
N TRP A 166 -5.71 2.04 -7.67
CA TRP A 166 -5.82 3.46 -8.03
C TRP A 166 -5.69 3.67 -9.54
N LEU A 167 -4.68 3.07 -10.17
CA LEU A 167 -4.42 3.18 -11.60
C LEU A 167 -5.61 2.68 -12.41
N ALA A 168 -6.12 1.49 -12.08
CA ALA A 168 -7.26 0.91 -12.75
C ALA A 168 -8.53 1.77 -12.60
N LEU A 169 -8.84 2.22 -11.39
CA LEU A 169 -10.03 3.04 -11.15
C LEU A 169 -9.98 4.40 -11.85
N ARG A 170 -8.79 5.02 -11.93
CA ARG A 170 -8.62 6.37 -12.48
C ARG A 170 -8.34 6.40 -13.97
N HIS A 171 -7.63 5.41 -14.49
CA HIS A 171 -7.04 5.48 -15.83
C HIS A 171 -7.44 4.33 -16.75
N GLU A 172 -8.08 3.26 -16.27
CA GLU A 172 -8.55 2.18 -17.15
C GLU A 172 -9.98 2.45 -17.66
N PRO A 173 -10.18 2.66 -18.97
CA PRO A 173 -11.50 2.89 -19.56
C PRO A 173 -12.35 1.62 -19.62
N ASP A 174 -11.74 0.45 -19.72
CA ASP A 174 -12.49 -0.81 -19.79
C ASP A 174 -13.03 -1.20 -18.41
N PRO A 175 -14.36 -1.23 -18.21
CA PRO A 175 -14.94 -1.60 -16.92
C PRO A 175 -14.59 -3.02 -16.49
N ARG A 176 -14.36 -3.95 -17.43
CA ARG A 176 -14.02 -5.35 -17.14
C ARG A 176 -12.60 -5.45 -16.58
N ILE A 177 -11.62 -4.80 -17.23
CA ILE A 177 -10.23 -4.76 -16.76
C ILE A 177 -10.17 -4.05 -15.40
N ARG A 178 -10.90 -2.95 -15.24
CA ARG A 178 -10.99 -2.23 -13.97
C ARG A 178 -11.58 -3.09 -12.85
N ALA A 179 -12.64 -3.85 -13.12
CA ALA A 179 -13.22 -4.79 -12.15
C ALA A 179 -12.25 -5.93 -11.81
N ALA A 180 -11.62 -6.54 -12.83
CA ALA A 180 -10.61 -7.58 -12.64
C ALA A 180 -9.45 -7.09 -11.78
N ALA A 181 -8.97 -5.87 -12.04
CA ALA A 181 -7.96 -5.19 -11.23
C ALA A 181 -8.41 -5.01 -9.79
N SER A 182 -9.59 -4.42 -9.61
CA SER A 182 -10.15 -4.14 -8.29
C SER A 182 -10.41 -5.40 -7.48
N LEU A 183 -10.51 -6.58 -8.11
CA LEU A 183 -10.64 -7.86 -7.43
C LEU A 183 -9.27 -8.54 -7.22
N ALA A 184 -8.37 -8.51 -8.20
CA ALA A 184 -7.12 -9.28 -8.18
C ALA A 184 -6.22 -8.96 -6.98
N TRP A 185 -6.18 -7.71 -6.53
CA TRP A 185 -5.32 -7.28 -5.42
C TRP A 185 -5.94 -7.38 -4.02
N PRO A 186 -7.16 -6.88 -3.75
CA PRO A 186 -7.71 -6.97 -2.41
C PRO A 186 -8.28 -8.37 -2.12
N LEU A 187 -8.72 -9.14 -3.12
CA LEU A 187 -9.38 -10.43 -2.87
C LEU A 187 -8.48 -11.42 -2.10
N PRO A 188 -7.19 -11.63 -2.44
CA PRO A 188 -6.33 -12.50 -1.65
C PRO A 188 -6.15 -12.01 -0.21
N VAL A 189 -5.99 -10.69 -0.02
CA VAL A 189 -5.83 -10.07 1.31
C VAL A 189 -7.10 -10.27 2.14
N LEU A 190 -8.27 -10.03 1.54
CA LEU A 190 -9.57 -10.24 2.17
C LEU A 190 -9.80 -11.71 2.50
N ALA A 191 -9.44 -12.63 1.60
CA ALA A 191 -9.59 -14.07 1.83
C ALA A 191 -8.73 -14.55 3.01
N VAL A 192 -7.44 -14.18 3.05
CA VAL A 192 -6.54 -14.53 4.15
C VAL A 192 -7.01 -13.90 5.46
N THR A 193 -7.42 -12.63 5.43
CA THR A 193 -7.95 -11.92 6.60
C THR A 193 -9.21 -12.57 7.13
N ALA A 194 -10.18 -12.85 6.26
CA ALA A 194 -11.45 -13.47 6.64
C ALA A 194 -11.24 -14.88 7.21
N LEU A 195 -10.37 -15.68 6.57
CA LEU A 195 -10.01 -17.01 7.08
C LEU A 195 -9.30 -16.92 8.43
N GLY A 196 -8.41 -15.96 8.62
CA GLY A 196 -7.70 -15.76 9.88
C GLY A 196 -8.62 -15.31 11.02
N VAL A 197 -9.51 -14.34 10.75
CA VAL A 197 -10.55 -13.91 11.70
C VAL A 197 -11.50 -15.05 12.06
N ARG A 198 -11.90 -15.85 11.07
CA ARG A 198 -12.77 -17.02 11.29
C ARG A 198 -12.08 -18.08 12.15
N ARG A 199 -10.80 -18.36 11.90
CA ARG A 199 -10.03 -19.41 12.59
C ARG A 199 -9.38 -18.96 13.90
N GLY A 200 -9.35 -17.65 14.18
CA GLY A 200 -8.74 -17.10 15.39
C GLY A 200 -7.21 -17.13 15.39
N HIS A 201 -6.57 -17.26 14.22
CA HIS A 201 -5.11 -17.22 14.07
C HIS A 201 -4.73 -16.82 12.63
N MET A 202 -3.53 -16.30 12.43
CA MET A 202 -3.01 -15.94 11.13
C MET A 202 -2.86 -17.16 10.23
N ILE A 203 -3.38 -17.05 9.02
CA ILE A 203 -3.19 -18.03 7.96
C ILE A 203 -2.06 -17.55 7.07
N ASP A 204 -1.09 -18.42 6.81
CA ASP A 204 -0.05 -18.13 5.84
C ASP A 204 -0.70 -18.00 4.45
N PRO A 205 -0.46 -16.90 3.72
CA PRO A 205 -0.99 -16.77 2.38
C PRO A 205 -0.46 -17.94 1.53
N PRO A 206 -1.31 -18.57 0.69
CA PRO A 206 -0.84 -19.61 -0.21
C PRO A 206 0.27 -19.03 -1.07
N ARG A 207 1.45 -19.68 -1.07
CA ARG A 207 2.56 -19.28 -1.95
C ARG A 207 2.08 -19.44 -3.39
N PRO A 208 1.97 -18.39 -4.20
CA PRO A 208 1.57 -18.54 -5.59
C PRO A 208 2.78 -19.08 -6.35
N VAL A 209 2.79 -20.38 -6.65
CA VAL A 209 3.94 -21.05 -7.30
C VAL A 209 3.87 -20.98 -8.83
N VAL A 210 2.70 -20.77 -9.45
CA VAL A 210 2.56 -21.11 -10.89
C VAL A 210 2.08 -19.97 -11.79
N LEU A 211 1.24 -19.03 -11.35
CA LEU A 211 0.95 -17.77 -12.07
C LEU A 211 0.35 -16.80 -11.06
N ARG A 212 0.88 -15.57 -10.96
CA ARG A 212 0.24 -14.49 -10.19
C ARG A 212 -0.67 -13.74 -11.17
N PRO A 213 -2.01 -13.90 -11.14
CA PRO A 213 -2.92 -13.13 -12.00
C PRO A 213 -2.70 -11.63 -11.87
N ALA A 214 -2.33 -11.19 -10.65
CA ALA A 214 -1.91 -9.83 -10.37
C ALA A 214 -0.75 -9.38 -11.27
N ALA A 215 0.36 -10.11 -11.33
CA ALA A 215 1.54 -9.72 -12.10
C ALA A 215 1.25 -9.61 -13.62
N ALA A 216 0.48 -10.56 -14.17
CA ALA A 216 0.03 -10.48 -15.55
C ALA A 216 -0.82 -9.22 -15.79
N LEU A 217 -1.72 -8.90 -14.85
CA LEU A 217 -2.55 -7.71 -14.92
C LEU A 217 -1.75 -6.41 -14.75
N GLN A 218 -0.68 -6.39 -13.95
CA GLN A 218 0.24 -5.24 -13.86
C GLN A 218 0.87 -4.96 -15.23
N ALA A 219 1.39 -6.00 -15.90
CA ALA A 219 1.97 -5.87 -17.23
C ALA A 219 0.93 -5.33 -18.24
N VAL A 220 -0.28 -5.89 -18.25
CA VAL A 220 -1.36 -5.43 -19.12
C VAL A 220 -1.70 -3.96 -18.87
N LEU A 221 -1.89 -3.55 -17.61
CA LEU A 221 -2.22 -2.17 -17.25
C LEU A 221 -1.08 -1.21 -17.61
N ALA A 222 0.17 -1.60 -17.37
CA ALA A 222 1.32 -0.77 -17.71
C ALA A 222 1.48 -0.58 -19.22
N THR A 223 1.41 -1.67 -19.99
CA THR A 223 1.49 -1.63 -21.46
C THR A 223 0.37 -0.76 -22.02
N ARG A 224 -0.87 -0.94 -21.56
CA ARG A 224 -2.02 -0.13 -22.00
C ARG A 224 -1.86 1.36 -21.67
N ALA A 225 -1.28 1.68 -20.50
CA ALA A 225 -1.03 3.05 -20.12
C ALA A 225 0.04 3.71 -21.02
N VAL A 226 1.15 3.01 -21.26
CA VAL A 226 2.27 3.51 -22.08
C VAL A 226 1.88 3.69 -23.55
N LEU A 227 1.17 2.71 -24.12
CA LEU A 227 0.77 2.72 -25.54
C LEU A 227 -0.40 3.66 -25.82
N ARG A 228 -1.06 4.20 -24.78
CA ARG A 228 -2.18 5.12 -25.00
C ARG A 228 -1.66 6.41 -25.65
N PRO A 229 -2.21 6.81 -26.80
CA PRO A 229 -1.91 8.12 -27.37
C PRO A 229 -2.25 9.19 -26.35
N THR A 230 -1.28 10.05 -26.03
CA THR A 230 -1.59 11.30 -25.34
C THR A 230 -2.58 12.00 -26.27
N ARG A 231 -3.84 12.15 -25.86
CA ARG A 231 -4.75 13.05 -26.58
C ARG A 231 -4.03 14.39 -26.56
N THR A 232 -3.41 14.75 -27.67
CA THR A 232 -2.89 16.08 -27.88
C THR A 232 -4.07 16.97 -27.57
N ASN A 233 -3.94 17.80 -26.54
CA ASN A 233 -4.85 18.91 -26.32
C ASN A 233 -4.72 19.77 -27.58
N VAL A 234 -5.45 19.40 -28.63
CA VAL A 234 -5.67 20.28 -29.76
C VAL A 234 -6.33 21.47 -29.11
N PRO A 235 -5.66 22.64 -29.05
CA PRO A 235 -6.26 23.81 -28.45
C PRO A 235 -7.63 23.98 -29.12
N PRO A 236 -8.70 24.23 -28.35
CA PRO A 236 -10.02 24.40 -28.92
C PRO A 236 -9.88 25.39 -30.07
N GLY A 237 -10.07 24.91 -31.30
CA GLY A 237 -9.95 25.76 -32.48
C GLY A 237 -10.83 26.98 -32.27
N PRO A 238 -10.38 28.18 -32.69
CA PRO A 238 -11.05 29.44 -32.37
C PRO A 238 -12.54 29.27 -32.57
N SER A 239 -13.30 29.31 -31.46
CA SER A 239 -14.73 29.05 -31.49
C SER A 239 -15.32 30.09 -32.43
N ASN A 240 -15.81 29.64 -33.58
CA ASN A 240 -16.40 30.49 -34.61
C ASN A 240 -17.77 30.96 -34.08
N ARG A 241 -17.76 31.85 -33.08
CA ARG A 241 -18.92 32.60 -32.61
C ARG A 241 -19.25 33.60 -33.71
N ARG A 242 -19.83 33.09 -34.80
CA ARG A 242 -20.51 33.95 -35.77
C ARG A 242 -21.65 34.63 -35.03
N CYS A 243 -21.58 35.95 -35.00
CA CYS A 243 -22.69 36.84 -34.68
C CYS A 243 -23.95 36.33 -35.38
N ARG A 244 -24.92 35.83 -34.62
CA ARG A 244 -26.32 35.91 -35.04
C ARG A 244 -26.73 37.36 -34.82
N ARG A 245 -26.93 38.07 -35.93
CA ARG A 245 -27.66 39.33 -35.97
C ARG A 245 -29.16 39.05 -35.88
#